data_AF-A0A9D0XK97-F1
#
_entry.id   AF-A0A9D0XK97-F1
#
_cell.length_a   1.000
_cell.length_b   1.000
_cell.length_c   1.000
_cell.angle_alpha   90.00
_cell.angle_beta   90.00
_cell.angle_gamma   90.00
#
_symmetry.space_group_name_H-M   'P 1'
#
loop_
_entity.id
_entity.type
_entity.pdbx_description
1 polymer ?
#
loop_
_entity_poly.entity_id
_entity_poly.type
_entity_poly.pdbx_seq_one_letter_code
_entity_poly.pdbx_strand_id
1 'polypeptide(L)'
;MTQVKSPYNFVPAPKESEVFKPDWADQVSHDIPFEDGESGEIELMLRAETPIFIRDGHAEGKDTSEFSHIYVNGKKKYIIPATSVKGMFRNVLEIMTRSRMQLVDDDRHAVRQIMITKGTVINEEYSLTGDDEKKNIKAGYLVENNDKYYIYSCGKPLKIRYTDLDSELGT
;
A
#
# COMPACT_ATOMS: atom_id res chain seq x y z
N MET A 1 -16.97 -32.37 1.55
CA MET A 1 -16.75 -30.95 1.18
C MET A 1 -15.92 -30.30 2.26
N THR A 2 -14.67 -29.97 1.97
CA THR A 2 -13.74 -29.34 2.92
C THR A 2 -14.15 -27.88 3.09
N GLN A 3 -14.73 -27.53 4.23
CA GLN A 3 -15.16 -26.17 4.52
C GLN A 3 -13.93 -25.36 4.94
N VAL A 4 -13.45 -24.48 4.06
CA VAL A 4 -12.40 -23.52 4.37
C VAL A 4 -13.00 -22.49 5.34
N LYS A 5 -12.63 -22.57 6.63
CA LYS A 5 -12.99 -21.52 7.61
C LYS A 5 -11.99 -20.37 7.44
N SER A 6 -12.39 -19.32 6.73
CA SER A 6 -11.63 -18.06 6.75
C SER A 6 -11.71 -17.47 8.15
N PRO A 7 -10.58 -17.08 8.78
CA PRO A 7 -10.59 -16.38 10.06
C PRO A 7 -11.19 -14.97 9.96
N TYR A 8 -11.37 -14.45 8.74
CA TYR A 8 -11.98 -13.15 8.47
C TYR A 8 -13.26 -13.32 7.67
N ASN A 9 -14.35 -12.75 8.19
CA ASN A 9 -15.59 -12.56 7.46
C ASN A 9 -15.42 -11.36 6.52
N PHE A 10 -15.04 -11.62 5.28
CA PHE A 10 -14.93 -10.57 4.28
C PHE A 10 -16.31 -9.99 4.01
N VAL A 11 -16.43 -8.66 4.10
CA VAL A 11 -17.60 -7.94 3.61
C VAL A 11 -17.56 -7.98 2.09
N PRO A 12 -18.67 -8.29 1.39
CA PRO A 12 -18.69 -8.26 -0.07
C PRO A 12 -18.28 -6.88 -0.59
N ALA A 13 -17.31 -6.86 -1.50
CA ALA A 13 -16.92 -5.64 -2.19
C ALA A 13 -18.09 -5.15 -3.08
N PRO A 14 -18.34 -3.83 -3.16
CA PRO A 14 -19.31 -3.30 -4.10
C PRO A 14 -18.81 -3.52 -5.53
N LYS A 15 -19.74 -3.79 -6.44
CA LYS A 15 -19.48 -3.73 -7.88
C LYS A 15 -19.33 -2.27 -8.28
N GLU A 16 -18.59 -1.99 -9.35
CA GLU A 16 -18.38 -0.63 -9.86
C GLU A 16 -19.71 0.10 -10.16
N SER A 17 -20.74 -0.64 -10.59
CA SER A 17 -22.09 -0.10 -10.82
C SER A 17 -22.86 0.28 -9.56
N GLU A 18 -22.43 -0.19 -8.39
CA GLU A 18 -23.05 0.08 -7.09
C GLU A 18 -22.35 1.23 -6.36
N VAL A 19 -21.16 1.63 -6.81
CA VAL A 19 -20.44 2.77 -6.29
C VAL A 19 -21.10 4.03 -6.83
N PHE A 20 -21.65 4.85 -5.94
CA PHE A 20 -22.14 6.17 -6.31
C PHE A 20 -20.95 7.07 -6.70
N LYS A 21 -21.01 7.62 -7.92
CA LYS A 21 -20.04 8.58 -8.42
C LYS A 21 -20.80 9.86 -8.78
N PRO A 22 -20.62 10.95 -8.02
CA PRO A 22 -21.25 12.20 -8.41
C PRO A 22 -20.63 12.73 -9.71
N ASP A 23 -21.41 13.46 -10.51
CA ASP A 23 -20.98 14.01 -11.80
C ASP A 23 -19.80 14.99 -11.68
N TRP A 24 -19.61 15.55 -10.49
CA TRP A 24 -18.50 16.45 -10.16
C TRP A 24 -17.24 15.72 -9.64
N ALA A 25 -17.25 14.39 -9.48
CA ALA A 25 -16.15 13.64 -8.87
C ALA A 25 -14.79 13.90 -9.54
N ASP A 26 -14.77 13.96 -10.87
CA ASP A 26 -13.55 14.19 -11.66
C ASP A 26 -13.14 15.67 -11.72
N GLN A 27 -13.99 16.58 -11.22
CA GLN A 27 -13.74 18.02 -11.19
C GLN A 27 -13.11 18.47 -9.86
N VAL A 28 -13.09 17.61 -8.84
CA VAL A 28 -12.51 17.95 -7.53
C VAL A 28 -10.99 17.95 -7.62
N SER A 29 -10.39 19.12 -7.45
CA SER A 29 -8.96 19.27 -7.22
C SER A 29 -8.72 19.71 -5.78
N HIS A 30 -7.71 19.14 -5.14
CA HIS A 30 -7.23 19.67 -3.86
C HIS A 30 -6.54 21.04 -4.02
N ASP A 31 -6.14 21.41 -5.24
CA ASP A 31 -5.42 22.66 -5.54
C ASP A 31 -6.34 23.81 -5.97
N ILE A 32 -7.56 23.51 -6.45
CA ILE A 32 -8.52 24.50 -6.95
C ILE A 32 -9.88 24.23 -6.30
N PRO A 33 -10.23 24.94 -5.20
CA PRO A 33 -11.54 24.79 -4.58
C PRO A 33 -12.65 25.35 -5.49
N PHE A 34 -13.87 24.83 -5.33
CA PHE A 34 -15.04 25.38 -6.01
C PHE A 34 -15.36 26.79 -5.49
N GLU A 35 -15.78 27.69 -6.39
CA GLU A 35 -16.13 29.08 -6.06
C GLU A 35 -17.28 29.15 -5.06
N ASP A 36 -18.23 28.21 -5.13
CA ASP A 36 -19.36 28.03 -4.22
C ASP A 36 -19.11 26.96 -3.14
N GLY A 37 -17.86 26.52 -2.97
CA GLY A 37 -17.48 25.52 -1.98
C GLY A 37 -17.54 26.08 -0.56
N GLU A 38 -18.27 25.39 0.32
CA GLU A 38 -18.27 25.68 1.75
C GLU A 38 -17.03 25.07 2.42
N SER A 39 -16.38 25.84 3.30
CA SER A 39 -15.26 25.36 4.12
C SER A 39 -15.52 25.64 5.60
N GLY A 40 -14.98 24.79 6.47
CA GLY A 40 -15.20 24.91 7.90
C GLY A 40 -14.38 23.91 8.69
N GLU A 41 -14.42 24.07 10.01
CA GLU A 41 -13.74 23.20 10.95
C GLU A 41 -14.77 22.50 11.84
N ILE A 42 -14.53 21.21 12.11
CA ILE A 42 -15.34 20.43 13.05
C ILE A 42 -14.41 20.01 14.19
N GLU A 43 -14.69 20.50 15.39
CA GLU A 43 -13.99 20.08 16.58
C GLU A 43 -14.64 18.80 17.15
N LEU A 44 -13.81 17.79 17.45
CA LEU A 44 -14.26 16.49 17.96
C LEU A 44 -13.47 16.12 19.21
N MET A 45 -14.17 15.56 20.20
CA MET A 45 -13.55 14.96 21.39
C MET A 45 -13.62 13.44 21.28
N LEU A 46 -12.45 12.80 21.21
CA LEU A 46 -12.34 11.33 21.19
C LEU A 46 -12.10 10.80 22.61
N ARG A 47 -12.96 9.89 23.07
CA ARG A 47 -12.80 9.16 24.33
C ARG A 47 -12.45 7.70 24.05
N ALA A 48 -11.37 7.22 24.66
CA ALA A 48 -11.03 5.80 24.63
C ALA A 48 -11.86 5.04 25.67
N GLU A 49 -12.87 4.28 25.22
CA GLU A 49 -13.69 3.43 26.09
C GLU A 49 -12.94 2.17 26.58
N THR A 50 -11.93 1.76 25.82
CA THR A 50 -11.00 0.68 26.17
C THR A 50 -9.56 1.15 25.99
N PRO A 51 -8.57 0.50 26.61
CA PRO A 51 -7.16 0.79 26.34
C PRO A 51 -6.88 0.73 24.84
N ILE A 52 -6.28 1.79 24.29
CA ILE A 52 -5.88 1.89 22.88
C ILE A 52 -4.37 1.77 22.77
N PHE A 53 -3.91 1.09 21.74
CA PHE A 53 -2.50 1.01 21.39
C PHE A 53 -2.31 1.55 19.98
N ILE A 54 -1.41 2.53 19.84
CA ILE A 54 -1.00 3.09 18.55
C ILE A 54 0.50 3.10 18.52
N ARG A 55 1.09 2.27 17.66
CA ARG A 55 2.54 2.14 17.52
C ARG A 55 3.15 3.45 17.02
N ASP A 56 4.36 3.76 17.47
CA ASP A 56 5.17 4.81 16.86
C ASP A 56 5.70 4.36 15.49
N GLY A 57 5.25 5.03 14.43
CA GLY A 57 5.63 4.75 13.04
C GLY A 57 6.91 5.46 12.59
N HIS A 58 7.46 6.38 13.38
CA HIS A 58 8.64 7.18 13.00
C HIS A 58 9.97 6.61 13.52
N ALA A 59 9.94 5.52 14.29
CA ALA A 59 11.13 4.85 14.78
C ALA A 59 11.79 4.03 13.65
N GLU A 60 12.60 4.66 12.82
CA GLU A 60 13.42 3.97 11.83
C GLU A 60 14.41 3.00 12.51
N GLY A 61 14.44 1.75 12.04
CA GLY A 61 15.51 0.79 12.37
C GLY A 61 15.50 0.16 13.76
N LYS A 62 14.50 0.45 14.62
CA LYS A 62 14.33 -0.27 15.89
C LYS A 62 12.94 -0.88 15.96
N ASP A 63 12.89 -2.19 16.19
CA ASP A 63 11.65 -2.90 16.47
C ASP A 63 11.16 -2.49 17.87
N THR A 64 10.57 -1.30 17.94
CA THR A 64 10.05 -0.72 19.17
C THR A 64 8.55 -0.96 19.22
N SER A 65 8.10 -1.55 20.33
CA SER A 65 6.70 -1.65 20.72
C SER A 65 6.23 -0.37 21.43
N GLU A 66 6.85 0.76 21.10
CA GLU A 66 6.54 2.04 21.73
C GLU A 66 5.24 2.65 21.18
N PHE A 67 4.52 3.35 22.06
CA PHE A 67 3.36 4.14 21.68
C PHE A 67 3.80 5.40 20.92
N SER A 68 2.98 5.82 19.94
CA SER A 68 3.10 7.10 19.26
C SER A 68 3.19 8.25 20.25
N HIS A 69 4.22 9.08 20.10
CA HIS A 69 4.50 10.17 21.03
C HIS A 69 5.23 11.33 20.36
N ILE A 70 5.19 12.48 21.02
CA ILE A 70 5.97 13.67 20.69
C ILE A 70 6.65 14.19 21.96
N TYR A 71 7.74 14.93 21.79
CA TYR A 71 8.37 15.65 22.90
C TYR A 71 7.91 17.10 22.90
N VAL A 72 7.24 17.53 23.96
CA VAL A 72 6.82 18.91 24.17
C VAL A 72 7.48 19.44 25.43
N ASN A 73 8.30 20.50 25.31
CA ASN A 73 9.08 21.07 26.41
C ASN A 73 9.94 20.02 27.14
N GLY A 74 10.59 19.13 26.36
CA GLY A 74 11.44 18.06 26.89
C GLY A 74 10.68 16.90 27.54
N LYS A 75 9.35 16.90 27.55
CA LYS A 75 8.52 15.83 28.11
C LYS A 75 7.84 15.02 27.01
N LYS A 76 7.92 13.69 27.12
CA LYS A 76 7.22 12.73 26.27
C LYS A 76 5.70 12.85 26.50
N LYS A 77 4.95 13.11 25.44
CA LYS A 77 3.48 13.11 25.41
C LYS A 77 3.00 12.11 24.37
N TYR A 78 2.12 11.21 24.77
CA TYR A 78 1.48 10.27 23.86
C TYR A 78 0.44 10.97 23.00
N ILE A 79 0.36 10.57 21.74
CA ILE A 79 -0.56 11.15 20.78
C ILE A 79 -1.22 10.06 19.93
N ILE A 80 -2.36 10.42 19.36
CA ILE A 80 -2.95 9.72 18.23
C ILE A 80 -2.57 10.53 16.99
N PRO A 81 -1.71 10.02 16.09
CA PRO A 81 -1.37 10.74 14.87
C PRO A 81 -2.61 11.02 14.00
N ALA A 82 -2.66 12.18 13.37
CA ALA A 82 -3.76 12.56 12.47
C ALA A 82 -3.93 11.55 11.32
N THR A 83 -2.83 10.97 10.84
CA THR A 83 -2.84 9.91 9.83
C THR A 83 -3.52 8.63 10.31
N SER A 84 -3.36 8.26 11.58
CA SER A 84 -4.06 7.13 12.19
C SER A 84 -5.55 7.39 12.31
N VAL A 85 -5.96 8.58 12.75
CA VAL A 85 -7.39 8.98 12.79
C VAL A 85 -8.00 8.96 11.39
N LYS A 86 -7.32 9.56 10.41
CA LYS A 86 -7.74 9.58 9.00
C LYS A 86 -7.88 8.17 8.44
N GLY A 87 -6.92 7.28 8.73
CA GLY A 87 -6.96 5.88 8.30
C GLY A 87 -8.14 5.11 8.92
N MET A 88 -8.38 5.30 10.22
CA MET A 88 -9.52 4.70 10.93
C MET A 88 -10.85 5.13 10.33
N PHE A 89 -11.07 6.44 10.15
CA PHE A 89 -12.32 6.95 9.55
C PHE A 89 -12.50 6.46 8.13
N ARG A 90 -11.45 6.52 7.30
CA ARG A 90 -11.50 6.03 5.93
C ARG A 90 -11.95 4.56 5.89
N ASN A 91 -11.30 3.71 6.68
CA ASN A 91 -11.59 2.28 6.70
C ASN A 91 -13.06 1.98 7.10
N VAL A 92 -13.59 2.68 8.10
CA VAL A 92 -14.98 2.48 8.54
C VAL A 92 -15.98 3.08 7.53
N LEU A 93 -15.76 4.31 7.08
CA LEU A 93 -16.67 4.99 6.16
C LEU A 93 -16.72 4.31 4.80
N GLU A 94 -15.59 3.86 4.26
CA GLU A 94 -15.56 3.16 2.97
C GLU A 94 -16.43 1.89 3.01
N ILE A 95 -16.36 1.12 4.10
CA ILE A 95 -17.18 -0.06 4.32
C ILE A 95 -18.66 0.33 4.46
N MET A 96 -18.98 1.30 5.32
CA MET A 96 -20.37 1.72 5.59
C MET A 96 -21.07 2.28 4.34
N THR A 97 -20.32 3.01 3.51
CA THR A 97 -20.86 3.70 2.33
C THR A 97 -20.81 2.85 1.06
N ARG A 98 -20.21 1.65 1.12
CA ARG A 98 -19.89 0.86 -0.08
C ARG A 98 -19.10 1.67 -1.12
N SER A 99 -18.18 2.52 -0.64
CA SER A 99 -17.32 3.31 -1.51
C SER A 99 -16.33 2.44 -2.28
N ARG A 100 -15.75 2.98 -3.36
CA ARG A 100 -14.72 2.31 -4.15
C ARG A 100 -13.50 2.02 -3.28
N MET A 101 -13.29 0.75 -2.93
CA MET A 101 -12.09 0.32 -2.22
C MET A 101 -10.88 0.41 -3.17
N GLN A 102 -10.09 1.47 -3.07
CA GLN A 102 -8.91 1.69 -3.92
C GLN A 102 -7.64 0.96 -3.44
N LEU A 103 -7.66 0.41 -2.21
CA LEU A 103 -6.51 -0.28 -1.61
C LEU A 103 -6.33 -1.74 -2.09
N VAL A 104 -7.17 -2.20 -3.02
CA VAL A 104 -6.97 -3.47 -3.71
C VAL A 104 -6.31 -3.15 -5.05
N ASP A 105 -4.99 -3.21 -5.05
CA ASP A 105 -4.23 -3.19 -6.29
C ASP A 105 -4.46 -4.52 -7.01
N ASP A 106 -4.96 -4.47 -8.26
CA ASP A 106 -5.08 -5.66 -9.12
C ASP A 106 -3.79 -5.91 -9.91
N ASP A 107 -2.73 -5.14 -9.61
CA ASP A 107 -1.39 -5.41 -10.13
C ASP A 107 -0.87 -6.73 -9.56
N ARG A 108 -1.07 -7.79 -10.34
CA ARG A 108 -0.41 -9.07 -10.11
C ARG A 108 1.06 -8.92 -10.48
N HIS A 109 1.91 -8.83 -9.46
CA HIS A 109 3.35 -9.01 -9.68
C HIS A 109 3.60 -10.35 -10.37
N ALA A 110 4.35 -10.34 -11.49
CA ALA A 110 4.64 -11.55 -12.26
C ALA A 110 5.38 -12.62 -11.43
N VAL A 111 6.13 -12.20 -10.42
CA VAL A 111 6.90 -13.07 -9.52
C VAL A 111 6.76 -12.56 -8.09
N ARG A 112 6.47 -13.45 -7.14
CA ARG A 112 6.55 -13.14 -5.71
C ARG A 112 7.54 -14.09 -5.05
N GLN A 113 8.61 -13.55 -4.48
CA GLN A 113 9.53 -14.32 -3.66
C GLN A 113 9.02 -14.37 -2.22
N ILE A 114 8.74 -15.57 -1.73
CA ILE A 114 8.49 -15.79 -0.29
C ILE A 114 9.86 -16.11 0.32
N MET A 115 10.41 -15.21 1.13
CA MET A 115 11.55 -15.56 1.98
C MET A 115 11.03 -16.29 3.22
N ILE A 116 11.42 -17.54 3.41
CA ILE A 116 11.28 -18.21 4.72
C ILE A 116 12.51 -17.88 5.55
N THR A 117 12.32 -17.12 6.62
CA THR A 117 13.35 -16.93 7.65
C THR A 117 13.47 -18.21 8.47
N LYS A 118 14.43 -19.07 8.11
CA LYS A 118 15.27 -19.91 8.99
C LYS A 118 15.98 -20.99 8.16
N GLY A 119 17.17 -20.68 7.66
CA GLY A 119 18.19 -21.68 7.32
C GLY A 119 17.94 -22.60 6.12
N THR A 120 16.78 -22.58 5.48
CA THR A 120 16.51 -23.36 4.27
C THR A 120 16.29 -22.42 3.09
N VAL A 121 17.30 -22.31 2.24
CA VAL A 121 17.20 -21.62 0.95
C VAL A 121 16.36 -22.49 0.02
N ILE A 122 15.05 -22.29 0.01
CA ILE A 122 14.21 -22.79 -1.07
C ILE A 122 14.25 -21.78 -2.21
N ASN A 123 14.83 -22.20 -3.34
CA ASN A 123 14.82 -21.48 -4.62
C ASN A 123 13.47 -21.61 -5.34
N GLU A 124 12.37 -21.72 -4.61
CA GLU A 124 11.05 -21.90 -5.20
C GLU A 124 10.37 -20.53 -5.28
N GLU A 125 10.59 -19.86 -6.41
CA GLU A 125 9.73 -18.78 -6.86
C GLU A 125 8.35 -19.38 -7.13
N TYR A 126 7.33 -18.95 -6.39
CA TYR A 126 5.97 -19.22 -6.82
C TYR A 126 5.56 -18.13 -7.80
N SER A 127 5.38 -18.53 -9.04
CA SER A 127 4.86 -17.65 -10.08
C SER A 127 3.40 -17.36 -9.82
N LEU A 128 3.02 -16.09 -9.82
CA LEU A 128 1.62 -15.67 -9.75
C LEU A 128 0.96 -15.62 -11.14
N THR A 129 1.75 -15.82 -12.20
CA THR A 129 1.32 -15.83 -13.62
C THR A 129 1.59 -17.19 -14.27
N GLY A 130 0.83 -17.54 -15.32
CA GLY A 130 1.00 -18.81 -16.03
C GLY A 130 2.35 -18.91 -16.77
N ASP A 131 2.83 -20.13 -17.05
CA ASP A 131 4.13 -20.32 -17.73
C ASP A 131 4.19 -19.74 -19.15
N ASP A 132 3.05 -19.56 -19.81
CA ASP A 132 2.97 -18.90 -21.12
C ASP A 132 3.09 -17.37 -21.02
N GLU A 133 2.59 -16.77 -19.94
CA GLU A 133 2.73 -15.33 -19.68
C GLU A 133 4.19 -14.98 -19.37
N LYS A 134 4.90 -15.85 -18.63
CA LYS A 134 6.34 -15.68 -18.34
C LYS A 134 7.20 -15.57 -19.59
N LYS A 135 6.91 -16.35 -20.63
CA LYS A 135 7.71 -16.37 -21.87
C LYS A 135 7.69 -15.00 -22.58
N ASN A 136 6.65 -14.21 -22.32
CA ASN A 136 6.44 -12.90 -22.93
C ASN A 136 6.98 -11.73 -22.11
N ILE A 137 7.47 -11.97 -20.88
CA ILE A 137 8.09 -10.93 -20.06
C ILE A 137 9.44 -10.54 -20.66
N LYS A 138 9.58 -9.26 -20.98
CA LYS A 138 10.81 -8.66 -21.51
C LYS A 138 11.22 -7.49 -20.63
N ALA A 139 12.52 -7.23 -20.58
CA ALA A 139 13.11 -6.08 -19.91
C ALA A 139 13.66 -5.11 -20.96
N GLY A 140 13.68 -3.82 -20.64
CA GLY A 140 14.27 -2.80 -21.49
C GLY A 140 14.30 -1.44 -20.82
N TYR A 141 15.12 -0.54 -21.36
CA TYR A 141 15.18 0.85 -20.93
C TYR A 141 14.23 1.70 -21.77
N LEU A 142 13.48 2.58 -21.13
CA LEU A 142 12.73 3.62 -21.82
C LEU A 142 13.72 4.69 -22.30
N VAL A 143 13.73 4.96 -23.60
CA VAL A 143 14.61 5.94 -24.24
C VAL A 143 13.74 6.94 -24.99
N GLU A 144 13.94 8.21 -24.72
CA GLU A 144 13.33 9.31 -25.46
C GLU A 144 14.25 9.75 -26.60
N ASN A 145 13.71 9.86 -27.81
CA ASN A 145 14.43 10.39 -28.97
C ASN A 145 13.47 11.20 -29.84
N ASN A 146 13.75 12.49 -30.03
CA ASN A 146 12.94 13.44 -30.81
C ASN A 146 11.45 13.39 -30.44
N ASP A 147 11.13 13.60 -29.15
CA ASP A 147 9.76 13.59 -28.60
C ASP A 147 9.00 12.26 -28.79
N LYS A 148 9.72 11.16 -29.05
CA LYS A 148 9.15 9.82 -29.15
C LYS A 148 9.83 8.88 -28.16
N TYR A 149 9.01 8.08 -27.49
CA TYR A 149 9.47 7.08 -26.54
C TYR A 149 9.65 5.72 -27.20
N TYR A 150 10.78 5.08 -26.96
CA TYR A 150 11.14 3.76 -27.44
C TYR A 150 11.58 2.90 -26.26
N ILE A 151 11.33 1.58 -26.32
CA ILE A 151 11.91 0.63 -25.37
C ILE A 151 13.14 0.01 -26.02
N TYR A 152 14.32 0.32 -25.49
CA TYR A 152 15.54 -0.40 -25.83
C TYR A 152 15.50 -1.78 -25.17
N SER A 153 15.25 -2.82 -25.97
CA SER A 153 15.11 -4.19 -25.47
C SER A 153 16.42 -4.72 -24.88
N CYS A 154 16.38 -5.10 -23.60
CA CYS A 154 17.46 -5.80 -22.89
C CYS A 154 17.21 -7.32 -22.79
N GLY A 155 16.24 -7.85 -23.53
CA GLY A 155 15.93 -9.28 -23.55
C GLY A 155 15.04 -9.68 -22.39
N LYS A 156 15.38 -10.77 -21.69
CA LYS A 156 14.60 -11.26 -20.55
C LYS A 156 15.21 -10.74 -19.24
N PRO A 157 14.39 -10.35 -18.25
CA PRO A 157 14.92 -9.99 -16.95
C PRO A 157 15.67 -11.18 -16.34
N LEU A 158 16.88 -10.91 -15.83
CA LEU A 158 17.69 -11.86 -15.08
C LEU A 158 17.63 -11.49 -13.61
N LYS A 159 17.68 -12.50 -12.75
CA LYS A 159 17.73 -12.33 -11.30
C LYS A 159 19.18 -12.41 -10.85
N ILE A 160 19.61 -11.44 -10.06
CA ILE A 160 20.91 -11.44 -9.39
C ILE A 160 20.65 -11.24 -7.90
N ARG A 161 21.26 -12.05 -7.04
CA ARG A 161 21.17 -11.84 -5.58
C ARG A 161 22.13 -10.73 -5.17
N TYR A 162 21.75 -9.94 -4.18
CA TYR A 162 22.62 -8.92 -3.60
C TYR A 162 23.97 -9.50 -3.14
N THR A 163 23.98 -10.69 -2.54
CA THR A 163 25.22 -11.38 -2.15
C THR A 163 26.14 -11.70 -3.32
N ASP A 164 25.56 -12.03 -4.49
CA ASP A 164 26.32 -12.39 -5.68
C ASP A 164 26.90 -11.11 -6.33
N LEU A 165 26.15 -9.99 -6.25
CA LEU A 165 26.63 -8.65 -6.63
C LEU A 165 27.78 -8.18 -5.73
N ASP A 166 27.63 -8.29 -4.40
CA ASP A 166 28.64 -7.85 -3.43
C ASP A 166 29.95 -8.64 -3.60
N SER A 167 29.87 -9.95 -3.90
CA SER A 167 31.07 -10.78 -4.12
C SER A 167 31.86 -10.41 -5.37
N GLU A 168 31.20 -9.89 -6.41
CA GLU A 168 31.82 -9.56 -7.70
C GLU A 168 32.23 -8.08 -7.78
N LEU A 169 31.49 -7.18 -7.14
CA LEU A 169 31.71 -5.73 -7.21
C LEU A 169 32.41 -5.14 -5.98
N GLY A 170 32.61 -5.92 -4.92
CA GLY A 170 33.45 -5.56 -3.77
C GLY A 170 33.00 -4.28 -3.04
N THR A 171 31.69 -4.09 -2.87
CA THR A 171 31.13 -3.10 -1.94
C THR A 171 30.88 -3.68 -0.56
#